data_AF-A0A9E1KIA5-F1
#
_entry.id   AF-A0A9E1KIA5-F1
#
_cell.length_a   1.000
_cell.length_b   1.000
_cell.length_c   1.000
_cell.angle_alpha   90.00
_cell.angle_beta   90.00
_cell.angle_gamma   90.00
#
_symmetry.space_group_name_H-M   'P 1'
#
loop_
_entity.id
_entity.type
_entity.pdbx_description
1 polymer ?
#
loop_
_entity_poly.entity_id
_entity_poly.type
_entity_poly.pdbx_seq_one_letter_code
_entity_poly.pdbx_strand_id
1 'polypeptide(L)'
;PPFSLFGLPRIMSTADDARKLIAAAPSPANGLTLCAGSFGARADNDLTAMAREFAANIHFVHLRNVKREADGSFYEAEHLAGDSDMVSLVAAILDEEQRRKKEGRDDCQIPMRPDHGHLLADEVGKKGVNPGYSFAGRLKGLAELRGVMHALESLRCDNGQ
;
A
#
# COMPACT_ATOMS: atom_id res chain seq x y z
N PRO A 1 2.83 -8.12 11.16
CA PRO A 1 1.44 -8.54 10.80
C PRO A 1 0.40 -7.74 11.60
N PRO A 2 -0.81 -7.54 11.07
CA PRO A 2 -1.89 -6.76 11.67
C PRO A 2 -2.79 -7.64 12.58
N PHE A 3 -2.18 -8.31 13.55
CA PHE A 3 -2.87 -9.11 14.57
C PHE A 3 -2.02 -9.25 15.84
N SER A 4 -2.66 -9.50 16.98
CA SER A 4 -1.99 -9.64 18.29
C SER A 4 -0.97 -10.78 18.26
N LEU A 5 0.18 -10.54 18.89
CA LEU A 5 1.28 -11.51 18.97
C LEU A 5 1.85 -11.52 20.38
N PHE A 6 2.26 -12.69 20.85
CA PHE A 6 2.93 -12.86 22.16
C PHE A 6 2.14 -12.27 23.34
N GLY A 7 0.80 -12.32 23.28
CA GLY A 7 -0.09 -11.76 24.30
C GLY A 7 -0.23 -10.24 24.29
N LEU A 8 0.36 -9.54 23.32
CA LEU A 8 0.30 -8.09 23.20
C LEU A 8 -0.78 -7.64 22.19
N PRO A 9 -1.61 -6.65 22.55
CA PRO A 9 -2.60 -6.10 21.62
C PRO A 9 -1.93 -5.31 20.49
N ARG A 10 -2.54 -5.33 19.30
CA ARG A 10 -2.24 -4.39 18.20
C ARG A 10 -3.50 -3.60 17.86
N ILE A 11 -3.38 -2.27 17.86
CA ILE A 11 -4.52 -1.34 17.81
C ILE A 11 -4.68 -0.62 16.46
N MET A 12 -3.90 -1.00 15.45
CA MET A 12 -3.97 -0.48 14.08
C MET A 12 -3.80 -1.65 13.12
N SER A 13 -4.86 -2.44 12.97
CA SER A 13 -4.83 -3.72 12.27
C SER A 13 -6.00 -3.90 11.29
N THR A 14 -7.10 -3.20 11.49
CA THR A 14 -8.34 -3.32 10.72
C THR A 14 -8.85 -1.94 10.26
N ALA A 15 -9.84 -1.96 9.36
CA ALA A 15 -10.62 -0.75 9.04
C ALA A 15 -11.31 -0.16 10.29
N ASP A 16 -11.80 -1.01 11.21
CA ASP A 16 -12.39 -0.58 12.48
C ASP A 16 -11.41 0.23 13.34
N ASP A 17 -10.15 -0.22 13.40
CA ASP A 17 -9.11 0.49 14.13
C ASP A 17 -8.80 1.86 13.48
N ALA A 18 -8.70 1.89 12.16
CA ALA A 18 -8.49 3.13 11.40
C ALA A 18 -9.64 4.12 11.61
N ARG A 19 -10.89 3.66 11.59
CA ARG A 19 -12.08 4.47 11.93
C ARG A 19 -11.97 5.06 13.34
N LYS A 20 -11.63 4.23 14.33
CA LYS A 20 -11.47 4.69 15.73
C LYS A 20 -10.37 5.74 15.86
N LEU A 21 -9.22 5.54 15.19
CA LEU A 21 -8.11 6.49 15.21
C LEU A 21 -8.52 7.85 14.64
N ILE A 22 -9.13 7.86 13.46
CA ILE A 22 -9.54 9.09 12.77
C ILE A 22 -10.62 9.82 13.58
N ALA A 23 -11.61 9.09 14.10
CA ALA A 23 -12.70 9.66 14.88
C ALA A 23 -12.26 10.20 16.25
N ALA A 24 -11.21 9.63 16.86
CA ALA A 24 -10.72 10.06 18.17
C ALA A 24 -10.13 11.48 18.17
N ALA A 25 -9.57 11.92 17.05
CA ALA A 25 -9.02 13.27 16.89
C ALA A 25 -9.22 13.78 15.44
N PRO A 26 -10.43 14.28 15.10
CA PRO A 26 -10.73 14.72 13.74
C PRO A 26 -9.86 15.93 13.35
N SER A 27 -8.88 15.70 12.48
CA SER A 27 -7.95 16.72 11.99
C SER A 27 -7.32 16.25 10.68
N PRO A 28 -7.07 17.13 9.69
CA PRO A 28 -6.29 16.80 8.51
C PRO A 28 -4.87 16.33 8.81
N ALA A 29 -4.33 16.62 10.00
CA ALA A 29 -3.03 16.12 10.44
C ALA A 29 -3.10 14.70 11.04
N ASN A 30 -4.30 14.20 11.36
CA ASN A 30 -4.52 12.84 11.82
C ASN A 30 -4.88 11.96 10.62
N GLY A 31 -3.89 11.22 10.13
CA GLY A 31 -4.07 10.38 8.96
C GLY A 31 -3.25 9.11 9.01
N LEU A 32 -3.20 8.45 7.85
CA LEU A 32 -2.75 7.08 7.71
C LEU A 32 -1.61 6.99 6.70
N THR A 33 -0.65 6.13 7.02
CA THR A 33 0.11 5.44 5.99
C THR A 33 -0.64 4.15 5.66
N LEU A 34 -1.23 4.05 4.47
CA LEU A 34 -1.84 2.80 4.03
C LEU A 34 -0.75 1.85 3.52
N CYS A 35 -0.37 0.89 4.35
CA CYS A 35 0.60 -0.14 3.98
C CYS A 35 -0.10 -1.42 3.53
N ALA A 36 -0.12 -1.64 2.21
CA ALA A 36 -0.82 -2.76 1.58
C ALA A 36 -0.33 -4.10 2.11
N GLY A 37 0.99 -4.32 2.14
CA GLY A 37 1.52 -5.60 2.65
C GLY A 37 1.41 -5.77 4.17
N SER A 38 1.13 -4.72 4.94
CA SER A 38 0.80 -4.86 6.36
C SER A 38 -0.67 -5.23 6.52
N PHE A 39 -1.59 -4.38 6.06
CA PHE A 39 -3.03 -4.64 6.21
C PHE A 39 -3.48 -5.89 5.45
N GLY A 40 -2.84 -6.23 4.31
CA GLY A 40 -3.17 -7.37 3.46
C GLY A 40 -2.67 -8.73 3.97
N ALA A 41 -1.91 -8.76 5.07
CA ALA A 41 -1.51 -10.03 5.70
C ALA A 41 -2.67 -10.78 6.39
N ARG A 42 -3.85 -10.17 6.45
CA ARG A 42 -5.10 -10.82 6.86
C ARG A 42 -6.14 -10.69 5.74
N ALA A 43 -6.91 -11.76 5.52
CA ALA A 43 -7.81 -11.87 4.36
C ALA A 43 -9.11 -11.06 4.50
N ASP A 44 -9.47 -10.69 5.72
CA ASP A 44 -10.68 -9.94 6.05
C ASP A 44 -10.51 -8.42 5.96
N ASN A 45 -9.31 -7.92 5.62
CA ASN A 45 -9.11 -6.54 5.21
C ASN A 45 -9.26 -6.41 3.69
N ASP A 46 -10.30 -5.71 3.26
CA ASP A 46 -10.41 -5.25 1.87
C ASP A 46 -9.62 -3.94 1.70
N LEU A 47 -8.42 -4.04 1.13
CA LEU A 47 -7.53 -2.90 0.97
C LEU A 47 -8.06 -1.84 0.02
N THR A 48 -8.81 -2.23 -1.02
CA THR A 48 -9.38 -1.28 -1.98
C THR A 48 -10.52 -0.52 -1.32
N ALA A 49 -11.38 -1.21 -0.56
CA ALA A 49 -12.43 -0.58 0.23
C ALA A 49 -11.84 0.37 1.28
N MET A 50 -10.80 -0.05 2.01
CA MET A 50 -10.09 0.80 2.98
C MET A 50 -9.48 2.04 2.31
N ALA A 51 -8.84 1.89 1.14
CA ALA A 51 -8.27 3.02 0.41
C ALA A 51 -9.33 4.06 0.03
N ARG A 52 -10.53 3.61 -0.38
CA ARG A 52 -11.65 4.50 -0.70
C ARG A 52 -12.27 5.13 0.55
N GLU A 53 -12.49 4.36 1.60
CA GLU A 53 -13.08 4.83 2.86
C GLU A 53 -12.21 5.91 3.51
N PHE A 54 -10.90 5.70 3.56
CA PHE A 54 -9.96 6.59 4.24
C PHE A 54 -9.20 7.53 3.30
N ALA A 55 -9.62 7.66 2.04
CA ALA A 55 -8.92 8.40 0.98
C ALA A 55 -8.46 9.80 1.42
N ALA A 56 -9.34 10.56 2.07
CA ALA A 56 -9.07 11.92 2.53
C ALA A 56 -8.01 11.98 3.65
N ASN A 57 -7.81 10.89 4.39
CA ASN A 57 -6.88 10.77 5.52
C ASN A 57 -5.59 10.03 5.16
N ILE A 58 -5.43 9.52 3.94
CA ILE A 58 -4.19 8.85 3.51
C ILE A 58 -3.17 9.91 3.10
N HIS A 59 -2.03 9.96 3.79
CA HIS A 59 -0.93 10.89 3.46
C HIS A 59 0.30 10.19 2.88
N PHE A 60 0.35 8.86 2.97
CA PHE A 60 1.45 8.08 2.43
C PHE A 60 1.00 6.65 2.15
N VAL A 61 1.59 5.99 1.15
CA VAL A 61 1.29 4.59 0.86
C VAL A 61 2.55 3.74 0.73
N HIS A 62 2.50 2.54 1.30
CA HIS A 62 3.48 1.49 1.01
C HIS A 62 2.80 0.47 0.12
N LEU A 63 3.24 0.42 -1.14
CA LEU A 63 2.70 -0.46 -2.15
C LEU A 63 3.65 -1.65 -2.29
N ARG A 64 3.45 -2.67 -1.47
CA ARG A 64 4.05 -4.01 -1.58
C ARG A 64 2.97 -5.05 -1.36
N ASN A 65 3.25 -6.30 -1.71
CA ASN A 65 2.25 -7.37 -1.63
C ASN A 65 2.77 -8.54 -0.80
N VAL A 66 1.82 -9.29 -0.24
CA VAL A 66 2.11 -10.53 0.51
C VAL A 66 1.27 -11.65 -0.06
N LYS A 67 1.77 -12.87 0.06
CA LYS A 67 1.02 -14.09 -0.21
C LYS A 67 0.73 -14.79 1.11
N ARG A 68 -0.53 -15.09 1.37
CA ARG A 68 -0.99 -15.83 2.54
C ARG A 68 -1.02 -17.31 2.22
N GLU A 69 -0.62 -18.10 3.19
CA GLU A 69 -0.67 -19.56 3.17
C GLU A 69 -1.93 -20.05 3.90
N ALA A 70 -2.31 -21.30 3.64
CA ALA A 70 -3.52 -21.90 4.22
C ALA A 70 -3.49 -22.01 5.75
N ASP A 71 -2.29 -22.04 6.35
CA ASP A 71 -2.08 -22.13 7.81
C ASP A 71 -2.11 -20.76 8.51
N GLY A 72 -2.37 -19.67 7.76
CA GLY A 72 -2.37 -18.30 8.28
C GLY A 72 -0.99 -17.64 8.33
N SER A 73 0.07 -18.34 7.93
CA SER A 73 1.36 -17.71 7.65
C SER A 73 1.31 -16.91 6.34
N PHE A 74 2.33 -16.10 6.09
CA PHE A 74 2.45 -15.31 4.86
C PHE A 74 3.92 -14.99 4.58
N TYR A 75 4.21 -14.66 3.33
CA TYR A 75 5.52 -14.20 2.89
C TYR A 75 5.42 -12.98 1.96
N GLU A 76 6.52 -12.25 1.82
CA GLU A 76 6.61 -11.12 0.90
C GLU A 76 6.54 -11.63 -0.54
N ALA A 77 5.53 -11.18 -1.30
CA ALA A 77 5.33 -11.59 -2.69
C ALA A 77 5.96 -10.58 -3.67
N GLU A 78 5.99 -10.93 -4.96
CA GLU A 78 6.19 -9.89 -5.98
C GLU A 78 5.04 -8.87 -5.91
N HIS A 79 5.32 -7.60 -6.23
CA HIS A 79 4.39 -6.50 -6.02
C HIS A 79 3.03 -6.71 -6.72
N LEU A 80 3.03 -7.36 -7.88
CA LEU A 80 1.82 -7.63 -8.67
C LEU A 80 1.29 -9.08 -8.56
N ALA A 81 1.92 -9.95 -7.77
CA ALA A 81 1.58 -11.38 -7.72
C ALA A 81 1.20 -11.90 -6.31
N GLY A 82 1.01 -11.00 -5.34
CA GLY A 82 0.46 -11.37 -4.03
C GLY A 82 -1.06 -11.42 -4.03
N ASP A 83 -1.65 -11.52 -2.84
CA ASP A 83 -3.09 -11.68 -2.67
C ASP A 83 -3.88 -10.36 -2.69
N SER A 84 -3.20 -9.22 -2.62
CA SER A 84 -3.84 -7.92 -2.74
C SER A 84 -3.94 -7.54 -4.22
N ASP A 85 -5.11 -7.07 -4.66
CA ASP A 85 -5.27 -6.47 -5.98
C ASP A 85 -4.58 -5.10 -6.02
N MET A 86 -3.32 -5.11 -6.46
CA MET A 86 -2.50 -3.90 -6.53
C MET A 86 -3.02 -2.90 -7.56
N VAL A 87 -3.65 -3.37 -8.64
CA VAL A 87 -4.15 -2.49 -9.71
C VAL A 87 -5.36 -1.71 -9.19
N SER A 88 -6.32 -2.39 -8.56
CA SER A 88 -7.48 -1.73 -7.95
C SER A 88 -7.10 -0.79 -6.81
N LEU A 89 -6.10 -1.16 -6.00
CA LEU A 89 -5.59 -0.29 -4.94
C LEU A 89 -4.95 0.99 -5.51
N VAL A 90 -4.06 0.87 -6.51
CA VAL A 90 -3.45 2.04 -7.17
C VAL A 90 -4.52 2.92 -7.82
N ALA A 91 -5.51 2.32 -8.48
CA ALA A 91 -6.63 3.06 -9.08
C ALA A 91 -7.39 3.91 -8.03
N ALA A 92 -7.65 3.37 -6.84
CA ALA A 92 -8.31 4.11 -5.76
C ALA A 92 -7.45 5.28 -5.23
N ILE A 93 -6.13 5.10 -5.14
CA ILE A 93 -5.22 6.19 -4.74
C ILE A 93 -5.22 7.30 -5.80
N LEU A 94 -5.10 6.94 -7.09
CA LEU A 94 -5.15 7.92 -8.18
C LEU A 94 -6.49 8.67 -8.25
N ASP A 95 -7.61 8.02 -7.92
CA ASP A 95 -8.92 8.69 -7.85
C ASP A 95 -8.94 9.79 -6.79
N GLU A 96 -8.34 9.52 -5.62
CA GLU A 96 -8.19 10.50 -4.56
C GLU A 96 -7.28 11.65 -4.98
N GLU A 97 -6.14 11.36 -5.62
CA GLU A 97 -5.25 12.42 -6.12
C GLU A 97 -5.97 13.35 -7.11
N GLN A 98 -6.77 12.78 -8.03
CA GLN A 98 -7.57 13.57 -8.97
C GLN A 98 -8.65 14.39 -8.25
N ARG A 99 -9.30 13.84 -7.22
CA ARG A 99 -10.27 14.59 -6.40
C ARG A 99 -9.59 15.79 -5.74
N ARG A 100 -8.46 15.57 -5.05
CA ARG A 100 -7.68 16.63 -4.41
C ARG A 100 -7.24 17.71 -5.40
N LYS A 101 -6.80 17.30 -6.59
CA LYS A 101 -6.42 18.22 -7.67
C LYS A 101 -7.59 19.07 -8.15
N LYS A 102 -8.77 18.49 -8.33
CA LYS A 102 -10.01 19.23 -8.72
C LYS A 102 -10.44 20.23 -7.65
N GLU A 103 -10.15 19.95 -6.38
CA GLU A 103 -10.40 20.86 -5.25
C GLU A 103 -9.34 21.94 -5.08
N GLY A 104 -8.27 21.94 -5.90
CA GLY A 104 -7.20 22.92 -5.82
C GLY A 104 -6.28 22.74 -4.61
N ARG A 105 -6.18 21.52 -4.06
CA ARG A 105 -5.28 21.22 -2.95
C ARG A 105 -3.83 21.11 -3.41
N ASP A 106 -2.92 21.74 -2.68
CA ASP A 106 -1.48 21.64 -2.93
C ASP A 106 -0.95 20.21 -2.66
N ASP A 107 -1.56 19.48 -1.72
CA ASP A 107 -1.22 18.10 -1.37
C ASP A 107 -1.99 17.05 -2.18
N CYS A 108 -2.20 17.34 -3.46
CA CYS A 108 -2.95 16.46 -4.35
C CYS A 108 -2.26 15.13 -4.62
N GLN A 109 -0.93 15.09 -4.62
CA GLN A 109 -0.16 13.84 -4.79
C GLN A 109 0.04 13.14 -3.45
N ILE A 110 -0.19 11.82 -3.43
CA ILE A 110 0.05 10.95 -2.28
C ILE A 110 1.37 10.22 -2.52
N PRO A 111 2.44 10.54 -1.77
CA PRO A 111 3.71 9.87 -1.98
C PRO A 111 3.60 8.37 -1.71
N MET A 112 4.41 7.60 -2.44
CA MET A 112 4.45 6.16 -2.34
C MET A 112 5.89 5.65 -2.22
N ARG A 113 6.04 4.44 -1.70
CA ARG A 113 7.26 3.64 -1.89
C ARG A 113 6.92 2.16 -2.15
N PRO A 114 7.78 1.40 -2.84
CA PRO A 114 7.60 -0.05 -3.06
C PRO A 114 7.78 -0.87 -1.77
N ASP A 115 8.12 -0.21 -0.66
CA ASP A 115 8.36 -0.77 0.67
C ASP A 115 9.47 -1.82 0.71
N HIS A 116 9.13 -3.10 0.55
CA HIS A 116 10.07 -4.21 0.56
C HIS A 116 10.27 -4.78 -0.84
N GLY A 117 11.43 -5.38 -1.08
CA GLY A 117 11.76 -6.09 -2.31
C GLY A 117 12.50 -7.39 -2.02
N HIS A 118 12.38 -8.35 -2.93
CA HIS A 118 13.12 -9.61 -2.84
C HIS A 118 14.63 -9.40 -2.96
N LEU A 119 15.41 -10.27 -2.34
CA LEU A 119 16.84 -10.33 -2.58
C LEU A 119 17.06 -10.97 -3.96
N LEU A 120 17.60 -10.21 -4.91
CA LEU A 120 17.72 -10.63 -6.30
C LEU A 120 19.14 -10.48 -6.83
N ALA A 121 19.43 -11.21 -7.90
CA ALA A 121 20.62 -11.08 -8.73
C ALA A 121 21.92 -11.04 -7.91
N ASP A 122 22.78 -10.06 -8.19
CA ASP A 122 24.09 -9.91 -7.60
C ASP A 122 24.06 -9.49 -6.12
N GLU A 123 22.90 -9.14 -5.57
CA GLU A 123 22.76 -8.91 -4.13
C GLU A 123 22.67 -10.21 -3.32
N VAL A 124 22.35 -11.35 -3.95
CA VAL A 124 22.31 -12.65 -3.29
C VAL A 124 23.69 -13.01 -2.73
N GLY A 125 23.76 -13.28 -1.43
CA GLY A 125 25.00 -13.63 -0.74
C GLY A 125 25.92 -12.46 -0.39
N LYS A 126 25.59 -11.21 -0.79
CA LYS A 126 26.32 -10.03 -0.35
C LYS A 126 26.07 -9.76 1.13
N LYS A 127 27.13 -9.41 1.86
CA LYS A 127 27.04 -8.92 3.24
C LYS A 127 26.48 -7.48 3.24
N GLY A 128 25.77 -7.13 4.31
CA GLY A 128 25.25 -5.76 4.49
C GLY A 128 23.98 -5.45 3.72
N VAL A 129 23.35 -6.42 3.06
CA VAL A 129 22.00 -6.24 2.50
C VAL A 129 20.98 -6.39 3.61
N ASN A 130 20.24 -5.32 3.89
CA ASN A 130 19.19 -5.32 4.92
C ASN A 130 17.97 -6.15 4.45
N PRO A 131 17.38 -7.01 5.30
CA PRO A 131 16.23 -7.84 4.93
C PRO A 131 15.07 -7.02 4.36
N GLY A 132 14.64 -7.33 3.13
CA GLY A 132 13.58 -6.62 2.42
C GLY A 132 13.99 -5.27 1.81
N TYR A 133 15.22 -4.78 2.04
CA TYR A 133 15.70 -3.48 1.59
C TYR A 133 16.79 -3.57 0.50
N SER A 134 16.89 -4.71 -0.18
CA SER A 134 17.69 -4.85 -1.40
C SER A 134 17.35 -3.76 -2.42
N PHE A 135 18.33 -3.33 -3.19
CA PHE A 135 18.14 -2.31 -4.22
C PHE A 135 17.36 -2.88 -5.40
N ALA A 136 17.81 -3.99 -5.98
CA ALA A 136 17.26 -4.58 -7.19
C ALA A 136 15.79 -5.00 -6.99
N GLY A 137 15.47 -5.62 -5.85
CA GLY A 137 14.10 -6.02 -5.53
C GLY A 137 13.14 -4.84 -5.43
N ARG A 138 13.56 -3.77 -4.74
CA ARG A 138 12.73 -2.56 -4.59
C ARG A 138 12.65 -1.76 -5.89
N LEU A 139 13.72 -1.73 -6.67
CA LEU A 139 13.73 -1.10 -7.99
C LEU A 139 12.75 -1.81 -8.94
N LYS A 140 12.75 -3.15 -8.98
CA LYS A 140 11.78 -3.96 -9.74
C LYS A 140 10.35 -3.58 -9.35
N GLY A 141 10.03 -3.64 -8.06
CA GLY A 141 8.70 -3.29 -7.56
C GLY A 141 8.28 -1.86 -7.89
N LEU A 142 9.19 -0.89 -7.74
CA LEU A 142 8.91 0.49 -8.12
C LEU A 142 8.63 0.64 -9.62
N ALA A 143 9.37 -0.08 -10.47
CA ALA A 143 9.17 -0.06 -11.91
C ALA A 143 7.81 -0.68 -12.31
N GLU A 144 7.40 -1.77 -11.67
CA GLU A 144 6.09 -2.41 -11.84
C GLU A 144 4.95 -1.45 -11.49
N LEU A 145 5.02 -0.83 -10.30
CA LEU A 145 4.02 0.11 -9.84
C LEU A 145 3.92 1.35 -10.73
N ARG A 146 5.07 1.89 -11.17
CA ARG A 146 5.11 3.00 -12.13
C ARG A 146 4.41 2.62 -13.44
N GLY A 147 4.61 1.40 -13.93
CA GLY A 147 3.93 0.89 -15.12
C GLY A 147 2.41 0.84 -14.96
N VAL A 148 1.93 0.32 -13.82
CA VAL A 148 0.50 0.29 -13.47
C VAL A 148 -0.09 1.70 -13.41
N MET A 149 0.58 2.62 -12.71
CA MET A 149 0.14 4.02 -12.61
C MET A 149 0.03 4.68 -13.98
N HIS A 150 1.10 4.57 -14.79
CA HIS A 150 1.13 5.15 -16.13
C HIS A 150 -0.01 4.62 -17.01
N ALA A 151 -0.22 3.31 -17.03
CA ALA A 151 -1.31 2.71 -17.80
C ALA A 151 -2.68 3.20 -17.35
N LEU A 152 -2.94 3.24 -16.03
CA LEU A 152 -4.21 3.73 -15.49
C LEU A 152 -4.45 5.20 -15.83
N GLU A 153 -3.43 6.06 -15.72
CA GLU A 153 -3.52 7.48 -16.07
C GLU A 153 -3.80 7.67 -17.57
N SER A 154 -3.08 6.96 -18.45
CA SER A 154 -3.27 7.04 -19.90
C SER A 154 -4.70 6.64 -20.31
N LEU A 155 -5.20 5.51 -19.80
CA LEU A 155 -6.55 5.02 -20.12
C LEU A 155 -7.65 5.95 -19.60
N ARG A 156 -7.40 6.70 -18.53
CA ARG A 156 -8.34 7.69 -17.98
C ARG A 156 -8.37 8.98 -18.79
N CYS A 157 -7.23 9.41 -19.32
CA CYS A 157 -7.16 10.55 -20.23
C CYS A 157 -7.90 10.29 -21.55
N ASP A 158 -7.82 9.05 -22.06
CA ASP A 158 -8.50 8.67 -23.31
C ASP A 158 -10.03 8.58 -23.18
N ASN A 159 -10.55 8.35 -21.96
CA ASN A 159 -11.98 8.33 -21.66
C ASN A 159 -12.55 9.71 -21.28
N GLY A 160 -11.78 10.79 -21.49
CA GLY A 160 -12.15 12.17 -21.21
C GLY A 160 -12.66 12.97 -22.42
N GLN A 161 -13.21 12.31 -23.44
CA GLN A 161 -14.11 12.92 -24.43
C GLN A 161 -15.57 12.87 -23.93
#